data_AF-A0AAU8JWG7-F1
#
_entry.id   AF-A0AAU8JWG7-F1
#
_cell.length_a   1.000
_cell.length_b   1.000
_cell.length_c   1.000
_cell.angle_alpha   90.00
_cell.angle_beta   90.00
_cell.angle_gamma   90.00
#
_symmetry.space_group_name_H-M   'P 1'
#
loop_
_entity.id
_entity.type
_entity.pdbx_description
1 polymer ?
#
loop_
_entity_poly.entity_id
_entity_poly.type
_entity_poly.pdbx_seq_one_letter_code
_entity_poly.pdbx_strand_id
1 'polypeptide(L)'
;MDEQELTEVFGRAVGGASPDLGRLITGAESEGRSIRRRRRAVTGGAVAAVAALALGGALLLAPGGPADTLPAGPPGLAAPTDPDTVPLTGRTADLILADLLRPWKFDLQDFTGNERDLSTYREVQGRLLAKTPAGRVEFTVRVVSDLGATTDLWDLTRPCDYMVAGADTTGASCQRQDQEGGKYLVFHTLPGAGGTTLRAFLVRPDRSGVVVTERWSPTGRTPEPTAGKTLPLQVSELGKLAMGSGWSERVDTAQAARAESVITPYAREAALPPGVDRSTGTAGPGSGCGPGGTTVGSVGDTPSSGGC
;
A
#
# COMPACT_ATOMS: atom_id res chain seq x y z
N MET A 1 17.75 14.30 -50.28
CA MET A 1 18.41 14.67 -49.03
C MET A 1 18.99 13.37 -48.54
N ASP A 2 20.31 13.25 -48.63
CA ASP A 2 20.97 11.95 -48.62
C ASP A 2 21.32 11.56 -47.18
N GLU A 3 21.20 10.26 -46.85
CA GLU A 3 21.40 9.73 -45.50
C GLU A 3 22.81 10.05 -44.93
N GLN A 4 23.76 10.35 -45.80
CA GLN A 4 25.12 10.78 -45.43
C GLN A 4 25.14 12.19 -44.82
N GLU A 5 24.31 13.13 -45.28
CA GLU A 5 24.22 14.48 -44.69
C GLU A 5 23.61 14.44 -43.29
N LEU A 6 22.61 13.58 -43.05
CA LEU A 6 22.01 13.43 -41.72
C LEU A 6 23.02 12.85 -40.72
N THR A 7 23.81 11.86 -41.14
CA THR A 7 24.83 11.24 -40.29
C THR A 7 25.93 12.23 -39.91
N GLU A 8 26.32 13.12 -40.82
CA GLU A 8 27.33 14.15 -40.55
C GLU A 8 26.81 15.26 -39.61
N VAL A 9 25.56 15.67 -39.78
CA VAL A 9 24.92 16.67 -38.89
C VAL A 9 24.73 16.11 -37.47
N PHE A 10 24.30 14.85 -37.34
CA PHE A 10 24.18 14.20 -36.02
C PHE A 10 25.55 13.94 -35.38
N GLY A 11 26.57 13.55 -36.16
CA GLY A 11 27.94 13.41 -35.66
C GLY A 11 28.52 14.71 -35.12
N ARG A 12 28.23 15.84 -35.78
CA ARG A 12 28.71 17.17 -35.36
C ARG A 12 27.94 17.76 -34.18
N ALA A 13 26.66 17.45 -34.04
CA ALA A 13 25.84 17.90 -32.91
C ALA A 13 26.12 17.14 -31.61
N VAL A 14 26.55 15.87 -31.70
CA VAL A 14 26.82 15.01 -30.53
C VAL A 14 28.31 14.95 -30.14
N GLY A 15 29.22 15.31 -31.07
CA GLY A 15 30.67 15.11 -30.95
C GLY A 15 31.45 16.03 -30.00
N GLY A 16 30.85 16.61 -28.96
CA GLY A 16 31.57 17.56 -28.07
C GLY A 16 31.31 17.43 -26.57
N ALA A 17 30.26 16.71 -26.15
CA ALA A 17 29.90 16.60 -24.75
C ALA A 17 29.94 15.14 -24.30
N SER A 18 31.15 14.58 -24.20
CA SER A 18 31.35 13.39 -23.37
C SER A 18 30.98 13.79 -21.94
N PRO A 19 29.89 13.25 -21.35
CA PRO A 19 29.59 13.52 -19.96
C PRO A 19 30.80 13.09 -19.14
N ASP A 20 31.27 13.94 -18.24
CA ASP A 20 32.33 13.59 -17.30
C ASP A 20 31.75 12.58 -16.29
N LEU A 21 31.72 11.31 -16.70
CA LEU A 21 31.24 10.18 -15.91
C LEU A 21 32.01 10.07 -14.58
N GLY A 22 33.26 10.55 -14.53
CA GLY A 22 34.06 10.61 -13.32
C GLY A 22 33.43 11.51 -12.25
N ARG A 23 32.89 12.67 -12.65
CA ARG A 23 32.18 13.59 -11.73
C ARG A 23 30.84 13.04 -11.25
N LEU A 24 30.13 12.31 -12.11
CA LEU A 24 28.87 11.65 -11.72
C LEU A 24 29.10 10.51 -10.74
N ILE A 25 30.14 9.70 -10.96
CA ILE A 25 30.50 8.58 -10.06
C ILE A 25 30.99 9.12 -8.70
N THR A 26 31.87 10.14 -8.69
CA THR A 26 32.36 10.73 -7.43
C THR A 26 31.26 11.46 -6.65
N GLY A 27 30.30 12.09 -7.35
CA GLY A 27 29.09 12.65 -6.75
C GLY A 27 28.25 11.58 -6.04
N ALA A 28 27.93 10.48 -6.74
CA ALA A 28 27.14 9.37 -6.20
C ALA A 28 27.82 8.68 -4.99
N GLU A 29 29.14 8.51 -5.02
CA GLU A 29 29.89 7.93 -3.89
C GLU A 29 29.92 8.82 -2.64
N SER A 30 29.91 10.14 -2.83
CA SER A 30 29.87 11.10 -1.71
C SER A 30 28.51 11.08 -1.00
N GLU A 31 27.43 10.98 -1.77
CA GLU A 31 26.06 10.94 -1.26
C GLU A 31 25.77 9.61 -0.53
N GLY A 32 26.22 8.49 -1.10
CA GLY A 32 26.12 7.17 -0.48
C GLY A 32 26.84 7.07 0.88
N ARG A 33 27.97 7.76 1.06
CA ARG A 33 28.68 7.82 2.36
C ARG A 33 27.90 8.63 3.40
N SER A 34 27.23 9.70 3.00
CA SER A 34 26.42 10.52 3.90
C SER A 34 25.22 9.73 4.46
N ILE A 35 24.57 8.94 3.61
CA ILE A 35 23.42 8.11 3.98
C ILE A 35 23.85 6.99 4.95
N ARG A 36 24.98 6.32 4.67
CA ARG A 36 25.52 5.30 5.57
C ARG A 36 25.89 5.88 6.95
N ARG A 37 26.42 7.10 7.02
CA ARG A 37 26.73 7.78 8.30
C ARG A 37 25.45 8.10 9.09
N ARG A 38 24.40 8.62 8.44
CA ARG A 38 23.11 8.89 9.09
C ARG A 38 22.47 7.61 9.64
N ARG A 39 22.48 6.51 8.88
CA ARG A 39 21.95 5.22 9.35
C ARG A 39 22.69 4.70 10.59
N ARG A 40 24.02 4.78 10.62
CA ARG A 40 24.83 4.35 11.78
C ARG A 40 24.58 5.21 13.04
N ALA A 41 24.32 6.51 12.87
CA ALA A 41 23.99 7.38 14.00
C ALA A 41 22.64 7.01 14.63
N VAL A 42 21.63 6.68 13.82
CA VAL A 42 20.30 6.29 14.31
C VAL A 42 20.34 4.95 15.04
N THR A 43 21.02 3.93 14.50
CA THR A 43 21.16 2.64 15.20
C THR A 43 22.00 2.73 16.47
N GLY A 44 23.05 3.56 16.49
CA GLY A 44 23.86 3.79 17.70
C GLY A 44 23.06 4.44 18.85
N GLY A 45 22.20 5.41 18.53
CA GLY A 45 21.35 6.08 19.52
C GLY A 45 20.31 5.15 20.16
N ALA A 46 19.71 4.26 19.36
CA ALA A 46 18.73 3.29 19.86
C ALA A 46 19.34 2.28 20.83
N VAL A 47 20.55 1.79 20.56
CA VAL A 47 21.25 0.83 21.47
C VAL A 47 21.64 1.50 22.78
N ALA A 48 22.10 2.77 22.74
CA ALA A 48 22.45 3.51 23.95
C ALA A 48 21.23 3.76 24.86
N ALA A 49 20.05 4.06 24.27
CA ALA A 49 18.82 4.26 25.03
C ALA A 49 18.35 2.97 25.73
N VAL A 50 18.44 1.82 25.04
CA VAL A 50 18.08 0.51 25.64
C VAL A 50 19.06 0.13 26.76
N ALA A 51 20.36 0.39 26.59
CA ALA A 51 21.35 0.15 27.63
C ALA A 51 21.12 1.04 28.87
N ALA A 52 20.77 2.32 28.67
CA ALA A 52 20.44 3.23 29.76
C ALA A 52 19.16 2.80 30.50
N LEU A 53 18.13 2.33 29.79
CA LEU A 53 16.91 1.78 30.37
C LEU A 53 17.16 0.48 31.16
N ALA A 54 18.03 -0.40 30.66
CA ALA A 54 18.40 -1.63 31.36
C ALA A 54 19.18 -1.35 32.66
N LEU A 55 20.09 -0.37 32.65
CA LEU A 55 20.83 0.05 33.83
C LEU A 55 19.95 0.83 34.83
N GLY A 56 19.01 1.65 34.35
CA GLY A 56 18.04 2.35 35.19
C GLY A 56 17.02 1.42 35.85
N GLY A 57 16.56 0.38 35.13
CA GLY A 57 15.63 -0.63 35.66
C GLY A 57 16.23 -1.52 36.75
N ALA A 58 17.54 -1.80 36.66
CA ALA A 58 18.24 -2.59 37.67
C ALA A 58 18.40 -1.87 39.03
N LEU A 59 18.34 -0.53 39.06
CA LEU A 59 18.50 0.24 40.30
C LEU A 59 17.21 0.36 41.13
N LEU A 60 16.05 -0.02 40.59
CA LEU A 60 14.75 0.03 41.29
C LEU A 60 14.33 -1.32 41.91
N LEU A 61 15.09 -2.39 41.68
CA LEU A 61 14.86 -3.69 42.32
C LEU A 61 15.67 -3.78 43.62
N ALA A 62 15.23 -3.05 44.63
CA ALA A 62 15.66 -3.28 46.01
C ALA A 62 15.11 -4.65 46.47
N PRO A 63 15.95 -5.57 46.98
CA PRO A 63 15.48 -6.86 47.49
C PRO A 63 15.00 -6.69 48.93
N GLY A 64 13.74 -7.03 49.21
CA GLY A 64 13.31 -7.39 50.56
C GLY A 64 12.03 -6.71 51.05
N GLY A 65 10.91 -7.40 50.86
CA GLY A 65 9.67 -7.20 51.60
C GLY A 65 8.73 -8.38 51.35
N PRO A 66 8.09 -8.96 52.37
CA PRO A 66 7.11 -10.03 52.17
C PRO A 66 5.99 -9.53 51.26
N ALA A 67 5.63 -10.35 50.27
CA ALA A 67 4.67 -10.01 49.25
C ALA A 67 3.27 -9.84 49.85
N ASP A 68 2.87 -8.59 50.07
CA ASP A 68 1.46 -8.24 50.20
C ASP A 68 0.77 -8.59 48.89
N THR A 69 -0.23 -9.45 49.02
CA THR A 69 -1.11 -9.90 47.95
C THR A 69 -1.90 -8.68 47.47
N LEU A 70 -1.49 -8.08 46.36
CA LEU A 70 -2.28 -7.03 45.72
C LEU A 70 -3.63 -7.64 45.30
N PRO A 71 -4.76 -7.03 45.69
CA PRO A 71 -6.07 -7.52 45.28
C PRO A 71 -6.18 -7.44 43.76
N ALA A 72 -6.69 -8.51 43.16
CA ALA A 72 -7.02 -8.58 41.75
C ALA A 72 -7.82 -7.32 41.36
N GLY A 73 -7.25 -6.52 40.47
CA GLY A 73 -7.92 -5.35 39.93
C GLY A 73 -9.26 -5.76 39.32
N PRO A 74 -10.32 -4.96 39.49
CA PRO A 74 -11.64 -5.26 38.93
C PRO A 74 -11.52 -5.47 37.41
N PRO A 75 -12.36 -6.37 36.83
CA PRO A 75 -12.34 -6.66 35.40
C PRO A 75 -12.40 -5.35 34.62
N GLY A 76 -11.42 -5.19 33.72
CA GLY A 76 -11.23 -3.99 32.93
C GLY A 76 -12.54 -3.50 32.34
N LEU A 77 -12.85 -2.23 32.59
CA LEU A 77 -13.95 -1.52 31.96
C LEU A 77 -13.81 -1.71 30.45
N ALA A 78 -14.66 -2.55 29.87
CA ALA A 78 -14.81 -2.64 28.43
C ALA A 78 -15.10 -1.21 27.92
N ALA A 79 -14.32 -0.76 26.94
CA ALA A 79 -14.53 0.53 26.32
C ALA A 79 -16.02 0.67 25.94
N PRO A 80 -16.64 1.83 26.16
CA PRO A 80 -18.05 2.05 25.84
C PRO A 80 -18.25 1.69 24.36
N THR A 81 -18.98 0.61 24.12
CA THR A 81 -19.39 0.22 22.79
C THR A 81 -20.57 1.10 22.46
N ASP A 82 -20.35 2.11 21.62
CA ASP A 82 -21.44 2.93 21.09
C ASP A 82 -22.39 1.99 20.33
N PRO A 83 -23.63 1.79 20.82
CA PRO A 83 -24.54 0.79 20.28
C PRO A 83 -24.93 1.05 18.81
N ASP A 84 -24.69 2.27 18.31
CA ASP A 84 -25.11 2.67 16.97
C ASP A 84 -24.05 2.43 15.89
N THR A 85 -22.87 1.91 16.26
CA THR A 85 -21.78 1.65 15.32
C THR A 85 -21.56 0.16 15.06
N VAL A 86 -21.33 -0.22 13.82
CA VAL A 86 -20.98 -1.58 13.40
C VAL A 86 -19.55 -1.62 12.84
N PRO A 87 -18.81 -2.74 12.97
CA PRO A 87 -17.52 -2.89 12.31
C PRO A 87 -17.66 -2.65 10.81
N LEU A 88 -16.75 -1.86 10.23
CA LEU A 88 -16.66 -1.69 8.79
C LEU A 88 -16.34 -3.04 8.16
N THR A 89 -17.16 -3.47 7.21
CA THR A 89 -16.91 -4.69 6.43
C THR A 89 -16.32 -4.36 5.07
N GLY A 90 -15.69 -5.33 4.40
CA GLY A 90 -15.16 -5.14 3.04
C GLY A 90 -16.27 -4.70 2.07
N ARG A 91 -17.45 -5.31 2.20
CA ARG A 91 -18.64 -4.95 1.42
C ARG A 91 -19.12 -3.52 1.73
N THR A 92 -19.16 -3.13 3.01
CA THR A 92 -19.52 -1.76 3.39
C THR A 92 -18.49 -0.75 2.86
N ALA A 93 -17.21 -1.11 2.83
CA ALA A 93 -16.16 -0.27 2.27
C ALA A 93 -16.33 -0.04 0.75
N ASP A 94 -16.65 -1.09 -0.02
CA ASP A 94 -16.99 -0.96 -1.45
C ASP A 94 -18.13 0.03 -1.67
N LEU A 95 -19.16 -0.06 -0.83
CA LEU A 95 -20.36 0.75 -0.93
C LEU A 95 -20.12 2.22 -0.60
N ILE A 96 -19.34 2.48 0.45
CA ILE A 96 -18.90 3.83 0.78
C ILE A 96 -18.04 4.38 -0.35
N LEU A 97 -17.13 3.57 -0.93
CA LEU A 97 -16.30 4.00 -2.04
C LEU A 97 -17.16 4.34 -3.27
N ALA A 98 -18.16 3.53 -3.59
CA ALA A 98 -19.05 3.74 -4.72
C ALA A 98 -19.92 4.99 -4.54
N ASP A 99 -20.44 5.21 -3.33
CA ASP A 99 -21.21 6.41 -2.99
C ASP A 99 -20.35 7.67 -3.10
N LEU A 100 -19.12 7.62 -2.55
CA LEU A 100 -18.15 8.70 -2.67
C LEU A 100 -17.79 8.98 -4.13
N LEU A 101 -17.65 7.96 -4.98
CA LEU A 101 -17.32 8.12 -6.40
C LEU A 101 -18.49 8.59 -7.29
N ARG A 102 -19.72 8.63 -6.76
CA ARG A 102 -20.92 9.04 -7.52
C ARG A 102 -20.79 10.38 -8.27
N PRO A 103 -20.19 11.46 -7.72
CA PRO A 103 -20.05 12.73 -8.42
C PRO A 103 -19.32 12.65 -9.75
N TRP A 104 -18.45 11.64 -9.95
CA TRP A 104 -17.65 11.46 -11.15
C TRP A 104 -18.31 10.59 -12.22
N LYS A 105 -19.50 10.05 -11.97
CA LYS A 105 -20.33 9.30 -12.94
C LYS A 105 -19.57 8.13 -13.63
N PHE A 106 -18.75 7.41 -12.88
CA PHE A 106 -18.09 6.21 -13.38
C PHE A 106 -19.11 5.11 -13.72
N ASP A 107 -18.86 4.39 -14.81
CA ASP A 107 -19.58 3.16 -15.15
C ASP A 107 -18.96 2.01 -14.35
N LEU A 108 -19.56 1.72 -13.19
CA LEU A 108 -19.08 0.69 -12.25
C LEU A 108 -19.42 -0.71 -12.77
N GLN A 109 -18.42 -1.59 -12.79
CA GLN A 109 -18.48 -2.91 -13.43
C GLN A 109 -18.39 -4.06 -12.43
N ASP A 110 -17.57 -3.92 -11.38
CA ASP A 110 -17.34 -4.98 -10.41
C ASP A 110 -16.93 -4.40 -9.04
N PHE A 111 -17.19 -5.18 -8.00
CA PHE A 111 -17.03 -4.83 -6.59
C PHE A 111 -16.43 -6.03 -5.85
N THR A 112 -15.41 -5.83 -5.04
CA THR A 112 -14.85 -6.90 -4.21
C THR A 112 -14.35 -6.38 -2.87
N GLY A 113 -15.04 -6.77 -1.81
CA GLY A 113 -14.67 -6.48 -0.44
C GLY A 113 -13.88 -7.64 0.17
N ASN A 114 -12.81 -7.33 0.89
CA ASN A 114 -12.04 -8.31 1.66
C ASN A 114 -11.76 -7.76 3.07
N GLU A 115 -11.63 -8.67 4.03
CA GLU A 115 -11.24 -8.34 5.40
C GLU A 115 -10.10 -9.24 5.82
N ARG A 116 -9.13 -8.66 6.52
CA ARG A 116 -8.03 -9.38 7.13
C ARG A 116 -7.93 -8.93 8.58
N ASP A 117 -8.07 -9.90 9.46
CA ASP A 117 -7.80 -9.70 10.88
C ASP A 117 -6.47 -10.41 11.18
N LEU A 118 -5.46 -9.62 11.52
CA LEU A 118 -4.12 -10.11 11.85
C LEU A 118 -3.87 -9.81 13.32
N SER A 119 -2.96 -10.56 13.94
CA SER A 119 -2.69 -10.45 15.38
C SER A 119 -2.30 -9.05 15.85
N THR A 120 -1.81 -8.21 14.94
CA THR A 120 -1.32 -6.86 15.24
C THR A 120 -2.17 -5.74 14.63
N TYR A 121 -3.04 -6.03 13.66
CA TYR A 121 -3.89 -5.02 13.03
C TYR A 121 -5.07 -5.64 12.28
N ARG A 122 -6.09 -4.82 12.06
CA ARG A 122 -7.23 -5.12 11.21
C ARG A 122 -7.15 -4.29 9.94
N GLU A 123 -7.41 -4.93 8.81
CA GLU A 123 -7.46 -4.31 7.50
C GLU A 123 -8.77 -4.65 6.80
N VAL A 124 -9.46 -3.61 6.36
CA VAL A 124 -10.66 -3.72 5.53
C VAL A 124 -10.34 -3.15 4.16
N GLN A 125 -10.53 -3.95 3.12
CA GLN A 125 -10.29 -3.56 1.75
C GLN A 125 -11.60 -3.55 0.96
N GLY A 126 -11.85 -2.46 0.25
CA GLY A 126 -12.82 -2.40 -0.82
C GLY A 126 -12.13 -2.20 -2.16
N ARG A 127 -12.65 -2.81 -3.23
CA ARG A 127 -12.15 -2.69 -4.59
C ARG A 127 -13.32 -2.50 -5.56
N LEU A 128 -13.21 -1.47 -6.40
CA LEU A 128 -14.15 -1.16 -7.47
C LEU A 128 -13.46 -1.14 -8.82
N LEU A 129 -14.06 -1.78 -9.81
CA LEU A 129 -13.67 -1.64 -11.21
C LEU A 129 -14.64 -0.70 -11.91
N ALA A 130 -14.09 0.31 -12.56
CA ALA A 130 -14.84 1.29 -13.35
C ALA A 130 -14.35 1.29 -14.80
N LYS A 131 -15.30 1.49 -15.72
CA LYS A 131 -15.01 1.78 -17.13
C LYS A 131 -15.04 3.28 -17.36
N THR A 132 -14.05 3.78 -18.08
CA THR A 132 -13.98 5.17 -18.55
C THR A 132 -13.82 5.18 -20.07
N PRO A 133 -14.06 6.33 -20.75
CA PRO A 133 -13.71 6.47 -22.16
C PRO A 133 -12.23 6.18 -22.46
N ALA A 134 -11.35 6.34 -21.46
CA ALA A 134 -9.91 6.16 -21.60
C ALA A 134 -9.41 4.74 -21.27
N GLY A 135 -10.24 3.87 -20.69
CA GLY A 135 -9.86 2.51 -20.33
C GLY A 135 -10.57 1.99 -19.09
N ARG A 136 -9.96 1.02 -18.39
CA ARG A 136 -10.44 0.56 -17.08
C ARG A 136 -9.64 1.20 -15.98
N VAL A 137 -10.33 1.52 -14.90
CA VAL A 137 -9.74 2.02 -13.67
C VAL A 137 -10.17 1.15 -12.51
N GLU A 138 -9.19 0.77 -11.71
CA GLU A 138 -9.40 0.06 -10.46
C GLU A 138 -9.20 1.05 -9.31
N PHE A 139 -10.26 1.26 -8.54
CA PHE A 139 -10.18 1.98 -7.28
C PHE A 139 -10.10 0.96 -6.15
N THR A 140 -9.13 1.11 -5.27
CA THR A 140 -9.00 0.30 -4.06
C THR A 140 -8.95 1.21 -2.87
N VAL A 141 -9.76 0.94 -1.85
CA VAL A 141 -9.65 1.56 -0.53
C VAL A 141 -9.18 0.51 0.48
N ARG A 142 -8.23 0.87 1.34
CA ARG A 142 -7.81 0.06 2.49
C ARG A 142 -7.93 0.91 3.74
N VAL A 143 -8.69 0.44 4.73
CA VAL A 143 -8.80 1.05 6.05
C VAL A 143 -8.03 0.16 7.02
N VAL A 144 -7.08 0.75 7.74
CA VAL A 144 -6.13 0.01 8.58
C VAL A 144 -6.12 0.61 9.98
N SER A 145 -6.24 -0.25 10.99
CA SER A 145 -6.29 0.18 12.40
C SER A 145 -4.92 0.61 12.94
N ASP A 146 -3.82 -0.02 12.49
CA ASP A 146 -2.44 0.39 12.80
C ASP A 146 -1.53 0.23 11.59
N LEU A 147 -1.12 1.37 11.00
CA LEU A 147 -0.19 1.41 9.87
C LEU A 147 1.23 0.93 10.25
N GLY A 148 1.63 1.07 11.52
CA GLY A 148 2.94 0.68 12.02
C GLY A 148 3.14 -0.83 12.12
N ALA A 149 2.04 -1.57 12.20
CA ALA A 149 2.06 -3.03 12.25
C ALA A 149 2.24 -3.68 10.86
N THR A 150 2.06 -2.92 9.77
CA THR A 150 2.12 -3.45 8.41
C THR A 150 3.45 -3.06 7.76
N THR A 151 4.28 -4.02 7.35
CA THR A 151 5.54 -3.70 6.66
C THR A 151 5.30 -2.96 5.35
N ASP A 152 4.23 -3.35 4.64
CA ASP A 152 3.95 -2.89 3.29
C ASP A 152 3.36 -1.47 3.26
N LEU A 153 2.61 -1.06 4.29
CA LEU A 153 2.09 0.32 4.37
C LEU A 153 3.02 1.22 5.18
N TRP A 154 3.81 0.68 6.10
CA TRP A 154 4.80 1.46 6.80
C TRP A 154 5.82 2.08 5.85
N ASP A 155 6.25 1.31 4.85
CA ASP A 155 7.13 1.81 3.79
C ASP A 155 6.50 2.95 2.97
N LEU A 156 5.17 3.04 2.93
CA LEU A 156 4.42 4.10 2.24
C LEU A 156 4.17 5.34 3.12
N THR A 157 4.36 5.24 4.44
CA THR A 157 4.36 6.38 5.36
C THR A 157 5.74 6.99 5.57
N ARG A 158 6.78 6.38 5.00
CA ARG A 158 8.14 6.92 5.05
C ARG A 158 8.18 8.31 4.41
N PRO A 159 9.14 9.16 4.82
CA PRO A 159 9.36 10.44 4.16
C PRO A 159 9.46 10.24 2.65
N CYS A 160 8.90 11.16 1.87
CA CYS A 160 8.96 11.13 0.40
C CYS A 160 10.38 10.88 -0.13
N ASP A 161 11.40 11.31 0.61
CA ASP A 161 12.81 11.11 0.34
C ASP A 161 13.23 9.62 0.21
N TYR A 162 12.49 8.70 0.84
CA TYR A 162 12.84 7.27 0.84
C TYR A 162 12.37 6.54 -0.42
N MET A 163 11.29 7.01 -1.06
CA MET A 163 10.74 6.42 -2.29
C MET A 163 11.66 6.60 -3.49
N VAL A 164 12.45 7.68 -3.52
CA VAL A 164 13.35 8.01 -4.64
C VAL A 164 14.59 7.11 -4.69
N ALA A 165 14.91 6.39 -3.60
CA ALA A 165 16.18 5.69 -3.47
C ALA A 165 16.17 4.19 -3.87
N GLY A 166 15.02 3.62 -4.23
CA GLY A 166 14.83 2.14 -4.22
C GLY A 166 14.42 1.45 -5.51
N ALA A 167 13.88 2.15 -6.51
CA ALA A 167 13.41 1.52 -7.75
C ALA A 167 13.70 2.42 -8.96
N ASP A 168 13.54 1.89 -10.18
CA ASP A 168 13.55 2.67 -11.42
C ASP A 168 12.31 3.60 -11.42
N THR A 169 12.41 4.67 -10.63
CA THR A 169 11.33 5.61 -10.30
C THR A 169 11.29 6.78 -11.27
N THR A 170 11.75 6.58 -12.51
CA THR A 170 11.73 7.63 -13.53
C THR A 170 10.29 8.09 -13.74
N GLY A 171 9.94 9.28 -13.22
CA GLY A 171 8.58 9.83 -13.24
C GLY A 171 7.71 9.54 -12.01
N ALA A 172 8.24 8.88 -10.97
CA ALA A 172 7.54 8.78 -9.70
C ALA A 172 7.56 10.12 -8.96
N SER A 173 6.46 10.44 -8.26
CA SER A 173 6.39 11.63 -7.41
C SER A 173 5.79 11.29 -6.06
N CYS A 174 6.24 12.02 -5.04
CA CYS A 174 5.68 11.96 -3.70
C CYS A 174 5.43 13.38 -3.19
N GLN A 175 4.24 13.62 -2.66
CA GLN A 175 3.87 14.89 -2.04
C GLN A 175 3.23 14.63 -0.69
N ARG A 176 3.67 15.34 0.34
CA ARG A 176 3.01 15.35 1.65
C ARG A 176 2.22 16.64 1.82
N GLN A 177 1.03 16.54 2.38
CA GLN A 177 0.17 17.66 2.73
C GLN A 177 -0.34 17.47 4.16
N ASP A 178 0.14 18.30 5.09
CA ASP A 178 -0.35 18.29 6.46
C ASP A 178 -1.81 18.78 6.52
N GLN A 179 -2.56 18.24 7.47
CA GLN A 179 -3.98 18.52 7.69
C GLN A 179 -4.20 18.91 9.16
N GLU A 180 -5.38 19.46 9.44
CA GLU A 180 -5.74 19.81 10.82
C GLU A 180 -5.80 18.59 11.75
N GLY A 181 -5.53 18.82 13.03
CA GLY A 181 -5.59 17.77 14.06
C GLY A 181 -4.45 16.74 13.98
N GLY A 182 -3.30 17.09 13.39
CA GLY A 182 -2.13 16.21 13.30
C GLY A 182 -2.26 15.09 12.27
N LYS A 183 -3.30 15.15 11.42
CA LYS A 183 -3.45 14.27 10.26
C LYS A 183 -2.53 14.76 9.14
N TYR A 184 -2.17 13.88 8.22
CA TYR A 184 -1.52 14.28 6.98
C TYR A 184 -1.89 13.34 5.83
N LEU A 185 -1.84 13.89 4.62
CA LEU A 185 -1.97 13.14 3.39
C LEU A 185 -0.58 12.93 2.78
N VAL A 186 -0.33 11.73 2.29
CA VAL A 186 0.80 11.44 1.41
C VAL A 186 0.25 10.99 0.06
N PHE A 187 0.72 11.60 -1.01
CA PHE A 187 0.33 11.28 -2.37
C PHE A 187 1.50 10.64 -3.08
N HIS A 188 1.25 9.51 -3.74
CA HIS A 188 2.23 8.87 -4.61
C HIS A 188 1.71 8.79 -6.03
N THR A 189 2.53 9.19 -6.99
CA THR A 189 2.36 8.85 -8.40
C THR A 189 3.43 7.85 -8.76
N LEU A 190 3.03 6.65 -9.17
CA LEU A 190 3.93 5.56 -9.50
C LEU A 190 3.70 5.15 -10.95
N PRO A 191 4.65 5.39 -11.86
CA PRO A 191 4.62 4.78 -13.18
C PRO A 191 4.88 3.28 -13.03
N GLY A 192 4.16 2.47 -13.79
CA GLY A 192 4.35 1.03 -13.84
C GLY A 192 4.11 0.48 -15.24
N ALA A 193 4.60 -0.74 -15.51
CA ALA A 193 4.49 -1.38 -16.83
C ALA A 193 3.02 -1.52 -17.33
N GLY A 194 2.05 -1.50 -16.42
CA GLY A 194 0.62 -1.61 -16.72
C GLY A 194 -0.16 -0.29 -16.69
N GLY A 195 0.51 0.85 -16.55
CA GLY A 195 -0.10 2.18 -16.42
C GLY A 195 0.34 2.93 -15.16
N THR A 196 -0.26 4.09 -14.93
CA THR A 196 0.02 4.94 -13.77
C THR A 196 -0.85 4.54 -12.58
N THR A 197 -0.23 4.45 -11.42
CA THR A 197 -0.94 4.27 -10.14
C THR A 197 -0.84 5.55 -9.33
N LEU A 198 -1.99 6.12 -8.97
CA LEU A 198 -2.07 7.18 -7.95
C LEU A 198 -2.48 6.58 -6.62
N ARG A 199 -1.91 7.11 -5.54
CA ARG A 199 -2.28 6.72 -4.18
C ARG A 199 -2.39 7.95 -3.30
N ALA A 200 -3.38 7.97 -2.43
CA ALA A 200 -3.54 8.93 -1.35
C ALA A 200 -3.61 8.18 -0.01
N PHE A 201 -2.71 8.50 0.89
CA PHE A 201 -2.60 7.92 2.23
C PHE A 201 -3.00 8.97 3.25
N LEU A 202 -4.15 8.82 3.89
CA LEU A 202 -4.49 9.58 5.08
C LEU A 202 -3.92 8.87 6.30
N VAL A 203 -3.00 9.52 6.99
CA VAL A 203 -2.46 9.06 8.27
C VAL A 203 -3.05 9.90 9.40
N ARG A 204 -3.56 9.22 10.42
CA ARG A 204 -4.15 9.83 11.61
C ARG A 204 -3.17 9.80 12.80
N PRO A 205 -3.39 10.65 13.83
CA PRO A 205 -2.54 10.68 15.02
C PRO A 205 -2.44 9.36 15.78
N ASP A 206 -3.50 8.56 15.73
CA ASP A 206 -3.58 7.23 16.36
C ASP A 206 -2.87 6.12 15.57
N ARG A 207 -2.17 6.48 14.48
CA ARG A 207 -1.53 5.57 13.52
C ARG A 207 -2.49 4.72 12.68
N SER A 208 -3.80 4.90 12.82
CA SER A 208 -4.74 4.38 11.83
C SER A 208 -4.63 5.17 10.53
N GLY A 209 -5.15 4.59 9.45
CA GLY A 209 -5.17 5.30 8.19
C GLY A 209 -6.08 4.73 7.13
N VAL A 210 -6.16 5.50 6.04
CA VAL A 210 -6.93 5.17 4.85
C VAL A 210 -6.01 5.28 3.66
N VAL A 211 -5.98 4.25 2.82
CA VAL A 211 -5.23 4.24 1.58
C VAL A 211 -6.21 4.12 0.44
N VAL A 212 -6.31 5.16 -0.38
CA VAL A 212 -7.07 5.12 -1.62
C VAL A 212 -6.08 5.01 -2.76
N THR A 213 -6.21 3.97 -3.57
CA THR A 213 -5.39 3.69 -4.74
C THR A 213 -6.27 3.76 -5.98
N GLU A 214 -5.84 4.52 -6.96
CA GLU A 214 -6.37 4.50 -8.32
C GLU A 214 -5.31 3.89 -9.22
N ARG A 215 -5.65 2.78 -9.85
CA ARG A 215 -4.80 2.12 -10.84
C ARG A 215 -5.49 2.19 -12.19
N TRP A 216 -4.90 2.94 -13.10
CA TRP A 216 -5.35 2.95 -14.49
C TRP A 216 -4.65 1.86 -15.26
N SER A 217 -5.43 1.12 -16.07
CA SER A 217 -4.90 0.17 -17.04
C SER A 217 -5.47 0.49 -18.42
N PRO A 218 -4.61 0.74 -19.42
CA PRO A 218 -5.07 0.87 -20.79
C PRO A 218 -5.64 -0.49 -21.23
N THR A 219 -6.95 -0.60 -21.31
CA THR A 219 -7.58 -1.76 -21.95
C THR A 219 -7.42 -1.63 -23.44
N GLY A 220 -6.39 -2.27 -23.98
CA GLY A 220 -6.09 -2.34 -25.40
C GLY A 220 -4.72 -2.95 -25.60
N ARG A 221 -4.55 -3.77 -26.66
CA ARG A 221 -3.26 -4.35 -27.05
C ARG A 221 -2.21 -3.31 -27.50
N THR A 222 -2.51 -2.02 -27.39
CA THR A 222 -1.56 -0.94 -27.60
C THR A 222 -1.06 -0.47 -26.23
N PRO A 223 0.09 -0.99 -25.75
CA PRO A 223 0.68 -0.63 -24.47
C PRO A 223 1.31 0.76 -24.47
N GLU A 224 1.19 1.55 -25.54
CA GLU A 224 1.77 2.89 -25.53
C GLU A 224 0.94 3.78 -24.59
N PRO A 225 1.55 4.25 -23.48
CA PRO A 225 0.99 5.34 -22.73
C PRO A 225 1.05 6.52 -23.68
N THR A 226 -0.07 6.87 -24.31
CA THR A 226 -0.13 8.11 -25.07
C THR A 226 0.14 9.20 -24.05
N ALA A 227 1.36 9.75 -24.08
CA ALA A 227 1.81 10.77 -23.16
C ALA A 227 0.77 11.89 -23.17
N GLY A 228 0.12 12.13 -22.03
CA GLY A 228 -0.92 13.15 -21.90
C GLY A 228 -2.35 12.64 -21.68
N LYS A 229 -2.62 11.33 -21.61
CA LYS A 229 -3.90 10.88 -21.05
C LYS A 229 -3.90 11.09 -19.54
N THR A 230 -4.64 12.11 -19.10
CA THR A 230 -4.90 12.42 -17.70
C THR A 230 -5.64 11.27 -17.04
N LEU A 231 -5.20 10.90 -15.83
CA LEU A 231 -5.96 10.02 -14.96
C LEU A 231 -7.33 10.64 -14.68
N PRO A 232 -8.39 9.82 -14.54
CA PRO A 232 -9.72 10.36 -14.38
C PRO A 232 -9.90 11.11 -13.06
N LEU A 233 -9.14 10.80 -12.01
CA LEU A 233 -9.07 11.64 -10.82
C LEU A 233 -7.74 12.40 -10.74
N GLN A 234 -7.84 13.64 -10.29
CA GLN A 234 -6.70 14.44 -9.86
C GLN A 234 -6.23 13.99 -8.47
N VAL A 235 -4.95 14.25 -8.16
CA VAL A 235 -4.35 13.96 -6.84
C VAL A 235 -5.18 14.56 -5.69
N SER A 236 -5.68 15.78 -5.87
CA SER A 236 -6.52 16.45 -4.86
C SER A 236 -7.88 15.79 -4.67
N GLU A 237 -8.46 15.21 -5.72
CA GLU A 237 -9.73 14.47 -5.65
C GLU A 237 -9.54 13.13 -4.94
N LEU A 238 -8.43 12.44 -5.21
CA LEU A 238 -8.05 11.23 -4.48
C LEU A 238 -7.84 11.51 -2.99
N GLY A 239 -7.27 12.68 -2.66
CA GLY A 239 -7.14 13.16 -1.28
C GLY A 239 -8.49 13.39 -0.61
N LYS A 240 -9.46 14.00 -1.32
CA LYS A 240 -10.84 14.16 -0.82
C LYS A 240 -11.50 12.80 -0.56
N LEU A 241 -11.30 11.82 -1.45
CA LEU A 241 -11.78 10.46 -1.23
C LEU A 241 -11.18 9.86 0.05
N ALA A 242 -9.86 9.94 0.25
CA ALA A 242 -9.21 9.42 1.44
C ALA A 242 -9.67 10.10 2.75
N MET A 243 -10.07 11.37 2.67
CA MET A 243 -10.63 12.15 3.79
C MET A 243 -12.14 11.99 3.97
N GLY A 244 -12.81 11.16 3.17
CA GLY A 244 -14.24 10.91 3.29
C GLY A 244 -14.65 10.52 4.72
N SER A 245 -15.75 11.09 5.22
CA SER A 245 -16.22 10.88 6.59
C SER A 245 -16.65 9.44 6.88
N GLY A 246 -16.77 8.59 5.87
CA GLY A 246 -17.16 7.19 6.01
C GLY A 246 -16.04 6.23 6.35
N TRP A 247 -14.78 6.68 6.37
CA TRP A 247 -13.65 5.80 6.63
C TRP A 247 -13.32 5.71 8.11
N SER A 248 -13.82 4.68 8.77
CA SER A 248 -13.48 4.36 10.15
C SER A 248 -13.56 2.86 10.35
N GLU A 249 -12.86 2.33 11.35
CA GLU A 249 -12.92 0.89 11.66
C GLU A 249 -14.35 0.45 12.04
N ARG A 250 -15.13 1.39 12.59
CA ARG A 250 -16.55 1.24 12.88
C ARG A 250 -17.33 2.34 12.18
N VAL A 251 -18.43 2.02 11.53
CA VAL A 251 -19.29 2.96 10.83
C VAL A 251 -20.68 2.96 11.45
N ASP A 252 -21.41 4.07 11.32
CA ASP A 252 -22.78 4.16 11.80
C ASP A 252 -23.66 3.12 11.11
N THR A 253 -24.56 2.49 11.87
CA THR A 253 -25.51 1.51 11.34
C THR A 253 -26.35 2.10 10.19
N ALA A 254 -26.75 3.36 10.33
CA ALA A 254 -27.47 4.08 9.28
C ALA A 254 -26.61 4.28 8.02
N GLN A 255 -25.30 4.49 8.15
CA GLN A 255 -24.39 4.58 7.02
C GLN A 255 -24.21 3.23 6.34
N ALA A 256 -24.04 2.15 7.11
CA ALA A 256 -23.97 0.80 6.57
C ALA A 256 -25.24 0.44 5.77
N ALA A 257 -26.42 0.74 6.32
CA ALA A 257 -27.71 0.52 5.64
C ALA A 257 -27.88 1.39 4.38
N ARG A 258 -27.47 2.67 4.42
CA ARG A 258 -27.47 3.54 3.23
C ARG A 258 -26.56 2.98 2.15
N ALA A 259 -25.37 2.54 2.53
CA ALA A 259 -24.43 1.90 1.64
C ALA A 259 -25.11 0.74 0.87
N GLU A 260 -25.82 -0.16 1.57
CA GLU A 260 -26.48 -1.30 0.91
C GLU A 260 -27.54 -0.89 -0.14
N SER A 261 -28.25 0.21 0.08
CA SER A 261 -29.26 0.70 -0.86
C SER A 261 -28.67 1.06 -2.24
N VAL A 262 -27.39 1.47 -2.29
CA VAL A 262 -26.71 1.92 -3.51
C VAL A 262 -26.46 0.77 -4.49
N ILE A 263 -26.26 -0.46 -3.99
CA ILE A 263 -26.01 -1.63 -4.86
C ILE A 263 -27.30 -2.27 -5.38
N THR A 264 -28.47 -1.99 -4.80
CA THR A 264 -29.73 -2.64 -5.21
C THR A 264 -29.99 -2.58 -6.74
N PRO A 265 -29.69 -1.48 -7.45
CA PRO A 265 -29.76 -1.44 -8.90
C PRO A 265 -28.72 -2.34 -9.59
N TYR A 266 -27.47 -2.32 -9.13
CA TYR A 266 -26.35 -3.06 -9.72
C TYR A 266 -26.40 -4.57 -9.46
N ALA A 267 -26.87 -4.99 -8.28
CA ALA A 267 -27.04 -6.40 -7.94
C ALA A 267 -28.15 -7.08 -8.74
N ARG A 268 -29.18 -6.33 -9.17
CA ARG A 268 -30.22 -6.86 -10.08
C ARG A 268 -29.68 -7.09 -11.49
N GLU A 269 -28.71 -6.30 -11.92
CA GLU A 269 -28.10 -6.40 -13.25
C GLU A 269 -26.95 -7.44 -13.27
N ALA A 270 -26.26 -7.62 -12.14
CA ALA A 270 -25.24 -8.65 -11.94
C ALA A 270 -25.81 -10.02 -11.53
N ALA A 271 -27.12 -10.14 -11.32
CA ALA A 271 -27.80 -11.42 -11.12
C ALA A 271 -27.65 -12.26 -12.40
N LEU A 272 -26.57 -13.03 -12.44
CA LEU A 272 -26.37 -14.13 -13.37
C LEU A 272 -27.64 -14.99 -13.39
N PRO A 273 -28.00 -15.58 -14.55
CA PRO A 273 -29.10 -16.54 -14.60
C PRO A 273 -28.91 -17.60 -13.50
N PRO A 274 -29.99 -18.06 -12.86
CA PRO A 274 -29.91 -19.04 -11.79
C PRO A 274 -29.06 -20.24 -12.24
N GLY A 275 -27.95 -20.49 -11.54
CA GLY A 275 -27.04 -21.62 -11.83
C GLY A 275 -25.54 -21.30 -11.91
N VAL A 276 -25.10 -20.04 -11.76
CA VAL A 276 -23.66 -19.70 -11.74
C VAL A 276 -23.22 -19.30 -10.32
N ASP A 277 -22.78 -20.28 -9.53
CA ASP A 277 -22.18 -20.01 -8.22
C ASP A 277 -20.78 -19.40 -8.38
N ARG A 278 -20.65 -18.11 -8.07
CA ARG A 278 -19.35 -17.48 -7.72
C ARG A 278 -19.18 -17.51 -6.21
N SER A 279 -18.94 -18.69 -5.65
CA SER A 279 -18.56 -18.80 -4.25
C SER A 279 -17.40 -19.77 -4.12
N THR A 280 -16.34 -19.30 -3.45
CA THR A 280 -15.19 -20.05 -2.95
C THR A 280 -14.14 -20.50 -3.97
N GLY A 281 -13.15 -19.63 -4.18
CA GLY A 281 -11.77 -20.12 -4.28
C GLY A 281 -11.38 -20.72 -2.92
N THR A 282 -11.87 -21.93 -2.65
CA THR A 282 -11.40 -22.76 -1.55
C THR A 282 -9.95 -23.08 -1.84
N ALA A 283 -9.04 -22.68 -0.94
CA ALA A 283 -7.68 -23.18 -0.93
C ALA A 283 -7.72 -24.71 -1.00
N GLY A 284 -7.21 -25.27 -2.09
CA GLY A 284 -7.15 -26.72 -2.26
C GLY A 284 -6.35 -27.35 -1.12
N PRO A 285 -6.83 -28.45 -0.51
CA PRO A 285 -6.06 -29.17 0.49
C PRO A 285 -4.80 -29.77 -0.15
N GLY A 286 -3.69 -29.70 0.59
CA GLY A 286 -2.36 -30.09 0.15
C GLY A 286 -2.32 -31.47 -0.51
N SER A 287 -1.59 -31.53 -1.62
CA SER A 287 -1.07 -32.76 -2.20
C SER A 287 -0.30 -33.53 -1.13
N GLY A 288 -0.85 -34.65 -0.69
CA GLY A 288 -0.21 -35.59 0.21
C GLY A 288 1.08 -36.14 -0.40
N CYS A 289 2.19 -35.99 0.32
CA CYS A 289 3.40 -36.78 0.11
C CYS A 289 3.14 -38.18 0.69
N GLY A 290 2.96 -39.17 -0.18
CA GLY A 290 3.06 -40.58 0.18
C GLY A 290 4.53 -40.99 0.42
N PRO A 291 4.77 -42.05 1.21
CA PRO A 291 6.10 -42.47 1.62
C PRO A 291 6.75 -43.33 0.52
N GLY A 292 7.99 -43.03 0.18
CA GLY A 292 8.74 -43.85 -0.77
C GLY A 292 10.23 -43.58 -0.74
N GLY A 293 11.00 -44.57 -0.30
CA GLY A 293 12.33 -44.83 -0.85
C GLY A 293 13.51 -44.21 -0.09
N THR A 294 13.99 -44.94 0.91
CA THR A 294 15.39 -44.94 1.34
C THR A 294 16.29 -45.33 0.17
N THR A 295 17.25 -44.48 -0.21
CA THR A 295 18.56 -44.92 -0.74
C THR A 295 19.65 -43.89 -0.41
N VAL A 296 20.76 -44.44 0.05
CA VAL A 296 22.00 -43.80 0.50
C VAL A 296 22.94 -43.57 -0.70
N GLY A 297 23.70 -42.47 -0.68
CA GLY A 297 24.87 -42.20 -1.55
C GLY A 297 25.11 -40.69 -1.68
N SER A 298 25.94 -40.06 -0.84
CA SER A 298 27.40 -39.89 -0.96
C SER A 298 27.85 -38.99 -2.14
N VAL A 299 28.30 -37.78 -1.77
CA VAL A 299 29.47 -37.01 -2.25
C VAL A 299 29.62 -36.72 -3.76
N GLY A 300 29.78 -35.43 -4.08
CA GLY A 300 30.72 -34.98 -5.12
C GLY A 300 30.14 -34.10 -6.24
N ASP A 301 30.67 -32.88 -6.30
CA ASP A 301 30.95 -32.08 -7.51
C ASP A 301 29.82 -31.39 -8.32
N THR A 302 29.90 -30.06 -8.32
CA THR A 302 29.54 -29.12 -9.40
C THR A 302 30.26 -29.43 -10.73
N PRO A 303 29.99 -28.71 -11.85
CA PRO A 303 28.73 -28.20 -12.41
C PRO A 303 28.60 -28.55 -13.91
N SER A 304 27.41 -28.44 -14.52
CA SER A 304 27.31 -28.33 -16.00
C SER A 304 25.93 -27.92 -16.48
N SER A 305 25.95 -27.00 -17.43
CA SER A 305 24.92 -26.53 -18.36
C SER A 305 23.95 -27.59 -18.90
N GLY A 306 22.69 -27.19 -19.11
CA GLY A 306 21.76 -27.89 -19.98
C GLY A 306 20.36 -27.32 -19.85
N GLY A 307 19.89 -26.62 -20.88
CA GLY A 307 18.60 -25.93 -20.88
C GLY A 307 17.40 -26.87 -20.90
N CYS A 308 16.32 -26.37 -20.31
CA CYS A 308 14.98 -26.23 -20.88
C CYS A 308 14.34 -25.00 -20.21
#